data_AF-A0A936GCY0-F1
#
_entry.id   AF-A0A936GCY0-F1
#
_cell.length_a   1.000
_cell.length_b   1.000
_cell.length_c   1.000
_cell.angle_alpha   90.00
_cell.angle_beta   90.00
_cell.angle_gamma   90.00
#
_symmetry.space_group_name_H-M   'P 1'
#
loop_
_entity.id
_entity.type
_entity.pdbx_description
1 polymer ?
#
loop_
_entity_poly.entity_id
_entity_poly.type
_entity_poly.pdbx_seq_one_letter_code
_entity_poly.pdbx_strand_id
1 'polypeptide(L)'
;MESSLKNTLGCSSCVIQMGTPEVVEAAFTRNRNHFNDAHKEYWKPLVRLDKEIDAAGHLFEYFKDILNLTKAENDFATKEGFAAMNLYTSTLKNEGAKVLNDLVENNKIGVLVIGRNYHNDTGLNHGIPEEFQILNFPVIGIESLPDNDEFLEPLFRHDASKLDLDVKDVWVRNFNRNTNIKIWAAKVAARHPNLAVIDLSSFKCGHDAPTYSYIDKILDASETPLFVS
;
A
#
# COMPACT_ATOMS: atom_id res chain seq x y z
N MET A 1 -1.19 -2.50 9.06
CA MET A 1 -1.52 -3.69 8.26
C MET A 1 -0.31 -4.62 8.30
N GLU A 2 -0.48 -5.92 8.09
CA GLU A 2 0.60 -6.90 7.94
C GLU A 2 1.01 -7.04 6.47
N SER A 3 2.29 -7.29 6.18
CA SER A 3 2.87 -7.27 4.83
C SER A 3 3.28 -8.69 4.50
N SER A 4 2.94 -9.18 3.32
CA SER A 4 3.39 -10.50 2.86
C SER A 4 4.88 -10.58 2.57
N LEU A 5 5.54 -9.43 2.39
CA LEU A 5 6.99 -9.39 2.22
C LEU A 5 7.74 -9.95 3.44
N LYS A 6 8.55 -10.96 3.16
CA LYS A 6 9.39 -11.69 4.10
C LYS A 6 10.70 -10.94 4.33
N ASN A 7 11.39 -11.30 5.41
CA ASN A 7 12.73 -10.82 5.72
C ASN A 7 12.89 -9.29 5.78
N THR A 8 11.82 -8.55 6.06
CA THR A 8 11.89 -7.09 6.21
C THR A 8 12.42 -6.68 7.59
N LEU A 9 13.19 -5.58 7.65
CA LEU A 9 13.66 -5.00 8.92
C LEU A 9 12.52 -4.33 9.70
N GLY A 10 11.41 -4.00 9.02
CA GLY A 10 10.23 -3.43 9.64
C GLY A 10 9.09 -3.22 8.66
N CYS A 11 7.90 -2.94 9.21
CA CYS A 11 6.67 -2.76 8.45
C CYS A 11 6.02 -1.39 8.69
N SER A 12 6.86 -0.40 9.02
CA SER A 12 6.40 0.92 9.48
C SER A 12 5.83 1.76 8.34
N SER A 13 4.81 2.56 8.66
CA SER A 13 4.33 3.63 7.80
C SER A 13 5.37 4.75 7.71
N CYS A 14 5.23 5.65 6.72
CA CYS A 14 6.10 6.83 6.65
C CYS A 14 5.91 7.72 7.88
N VAL A 15 6.99 8.23 8.46
CA VAL A 15 6.94 9.13 9.64
C VAL A 15 6.10 10.38 9.39
N ILE A 16 6.05 10.86 8.15
CA ILE A 16 5.21 11.98 7.75
C ILE A 16 3.72 11.62 7.84
N GLN A 17 3.34 10.42 7.41
CA GLN A 17 1.95 9.94 7.53
C GLN A 17 1.58 9.73 9.01
N MET A 18 2.48 9.16 9.81
CA MET A 18 2.26 8.97 11.25
C MET A 18 2.10 10.30 11.99
N GLY A 19 2.81 11.35 11.58
CA GLY A 19 2.69 12.69 12.16
C GLY A 19 1.56 13.55 11.58
N THR A 20 0.86 13.10 10.53
CA THR A 20 -0.20 13.89 9.89
C THR A 20 -1.33 14.26 10.86
N PRO A 21 -1.82 13.36 11.75
CA PRO A 21 -2.84 13.73 12.73
C PRO A 21 -2.42 14.87 13.67
N GLU A 22 -1.14 14.93 14.06
CA GLU A 22 -0.60 16.01 14.89
C GLU A 22 -0.59 17.35 14.13
N VAL A 23 -0.22 17.34 12.85
CA VAL A 23 -0.23 18.53 12.00
C VAL A 23 -1.66 19.03 11.78
N VAL A 24 -2.61 18.12 11.57
CA VAL A 24 -4.03 18.44 11.43
C VAL A 24 -4.55 19.10 12.71
N GLU A 25 -4.31 18.50 13.88
CA GLU A 25 -4.73 19.11 15.14
C GLU A 25 -4.12 20.50 15.33
N ALA A 26 -2.81 20.66 15.13
CA ALA A 26 -2.15 21.95 15.26
C ALA A 26 -2.73 23.00 14.29
N ALA A 27 -2.97 22.64 13.03
CA ALA A 27 -3.52 23.55 12.03
C ALA A 27 -4.96 23.99 12.37
N PHE A 28 -5.79 23.09 12.89
CA PHE A 28 -7.20 23.33 13.17
C PHE A 28 -7.47 23.87 14.59
N THR A 29 -6.43 24.06 15.41
CA THR A 29 -6.57 24.58 16.78
C THR A 29 -5.70 25.81 17.09
N ARG A 30 -4.68 26.12 16.28
CA ARG A 30 -3.69 27.19 16.59
C ARG A 30 -4.28 28.57 16.86
N ASN A 31 -5.18 29.04 16.00
CA ASN A 31 -5.77 30.39 16.11
C ASN A 31 -7.26 30.35 16.48
N ARG A 32 -7.95 29.32 16.02
CA ARG A 32 -9.37 29.07 16.23
C ARG A 32 -9.53 27.56 16.32
N ASN A 33 -10.29 27.06 17.29
CA ASN A 33 -10.57 25.64 17.40
C ASN A 33 -11.78 25.29 16.52
N HIS A 34 -11.49 24.90 15.28
CA HIS A 34 -12.49 24.54 14.29
C HIS A 34 -13.29 23.29 14.67
N PHE A 35 -12.71 22.38 15.46
CA PHE A 35 -13.43 21.21 15.96
C PHE A 35 -14.53 21.61 16.95
N ASN A 36 -14.20 22.50 17.89
CA ASN A 36 -15.17 23.03 18.85
C ASN A 36 -16.28 23.83 18.17
N ASP A 37 -15.95 24.66 17.17
CA ASP A 37 -16.94 25.41 16.39
C ASP A 37 -17.93 24.47 15.67
N ALA A 38 -17.46 23.30 15.23
CA ALA A 38 -18.27 22.28 14.60
C ALA A 38 -18.96 21.33 15.59
N HIS A 39 -18.77 21.54 16.90
CA HIS A 39 -19.20 20.62 17.96
C HIS A 39 -18.72 19.17 17.72
N LYS A 40 -17.45 19.01 17.34
CA LYS A 40 -16.81 17.72 17.09
C LYS A 40 -15.56 17.55 17.96
N GLU A 41 -15.26 16.30 18.27
CA GLU A 41 -13.98 15.90 18.84
C GLU A 41 -13.06 15.36 17.75
N TYR A 42 -11.77 15.64 17.87
CA TYR A 42 -10.75 15.10 16.97
C TYR A 42 -9.97 14.00 17.68
N TRP A 43 -10.18 12.75 17.26
CA TRP A 43 -9.49 11.59 17.82
C TRP A 43 -8.33 11.18 16.94
N LYS A 44 -7.20 10.89 17.57
CA LYS A 44 -5.94 10.53 16.91
C LYS A 44 -5.21 9.41 17.65
N PRO A 45 -5.84 8.22 17.83
CA PRO A 45 -5.19 7.11 18.49
C PRO A 45 -3.95 6.65 17.70
N LEU A 46 -2.85 6.38 18.40
CA LEU A 46 -1.66 5.78 17.80
C LEU A 46 -1.80 4.25 17.81
N VAL A 47 -2.19 3.67 16.68
CA VAL A 47 -2.54 2.24 16.57
C VAL A 47 -1.53 1.48 15.72
N ARG A 48 -1.06 0.36 16.25
CA ARG A 48 -0.18 -0.58 15.53
C ARG A 48 -0.98 -1.63 14.76
N LEU A 49 -1.41 -1.26 13.56
CA LEU A 49 -2.22 -2.15 12.71
C LEU A 49 -1.45 -3.35 12.13
N ASP A 50 -0.15 -3.49 12.39
CA ASP A 50 0.64 -4.67 12.01
C ASP A 50 0.46 -5.84 12.98
N LYS A 51 -0.09 -5.59 14.18
CA LYS A 51 -0.31 -6.60 15.21
C LYS A 51 -1.69 -6.40 15.82
N GLU A 52 -2.61 -7.31 15.51
CA GLU A 52 -4.02 -7.21 15.94
C GLU A 52 -4.17 -7.09 17.47
N ILE A 53 -3.39 -7.85 18.24
CA ILE A 53 -3.41 -7.80 19.71
C ILE A 53 -2.98 -6.42 20.23
N ASP A 54 -1.89 -5.86 19.68
CA ASP A 54 -1.39 -4.54 20.06
C ASP A 54 -2.40 -3.45 19.65
N ALA A 55 -2.99 -3.58 18.45
CA ALA A 55 -4.03 -2.67 17.98
C ALA A 55 -5.25 -2.67 18.89
N ALA A 56 -5.78 -3.84 19.26
CA ALA A 56 -6.91 -3.98 20.18
C ALA A 56 -6.60 -3.38 21.55
N GLY A 57 -5.37 -3.58 22.06
CA GLY A 57 -4.91 -2.97 23.31
C GLY A 57 -4.87 -1.44 23.23
N HIS A 58 -4.25 -0.89 22.20
CA HIS A 58 -4.12 0.57 22.01
C HIS A 58 -5.49 1.25 21.82
N LEU A 59 -6.38 0.62 21.05
CA LEU A 59 -7.74 1.13 20.83
C LEU A 59 -8.54 1.12 22.13
N PHE A 60 -8.45 0.04 22.93
CA PHE A 60 -9.13 -0.04 24.21
C PHE A 60 -8.65 1.05 25.17
N GLU A 61 -7.32 1.18 25.34
CA GLU A 61 -6.76 2.19 26.23
C GLU A 61 -7.15 3.61 25.84
N TYR A 62 -7.26 3.88 24.54
CA TYR A 62 -7.66 5.20 24.04
C TYR A 62 -9.16 5.47 24.24
N PHE A 63 -10.02 4.49 23.93
CA PHE A 63 -11.46 4.73 23.85
C PHE A 63 -12.28 4.29 25.06
N LYS A 64 -11.72 3.51 26.01
CA LYS A 64 -12.47 2.98 27.17
C LYS A 64 -13.23 4.05 27.94
N ASP A 65 -12.59 5.18 28.23
CA ASP A 65 -13.19 6.25 29.02
C ASP A 65 -13.99 7.24 28.14
N ILE A 66 -13.56 7.43 26.89
CA ILE A 66 -14.21 8.35 25.92
C ILE A 66 -15.59 7.81 25.51
N LEU A 67 -15.67 6.51 25.25
CA LEU A 67 -16.87 5.85 24.74
C LEU A 67 -17.56 4.97 25.80
N ASN A 68 -17.02 4.92 27.01
CA ASN A 68 -17.46 4.03 28.09
C ASN A 68 -17.53 2.55 27.61
N LEU A 69 -16.48 2.12 26.90
CA LEU A 69 -16.37 0.82 26.25
C LEU A 69 -15.86 -0.25 27.23
N THR A 70 -16.49 -1.42 27.21
CA THR A 70 -15.93 -2.61 27.86
C THR A 70 -14.84 -3.24 26.99
N LYS A 71 -13.97 -4.04 27.63
CA LYS A 71 -12.93 -4.79 26.92
C LYS A 71 -13.52 -5.75 25.88
N ALA A 72 -14.64 -6.40 26.22
CA ALA A 72 -15.33 -7.32 25.31
C ALA A 72 -15.88 -6.62 24.06
N GLU A 73 -16.49 -5.44 24.21
CA GLU A 73 -16.98 -4.65 23.08
C GLU A 73 -15.83 -4.18 22.17
N ASN A 74 -14.74 -3.72 22.77
CA ASN A 74 -13.54 -3.33 22.02
C ASN A 74 -12.93 -4.51 21.24
N ASP A 75 -12.79 -5.67 21.88
CA ASP A 75 -12.17 -6.84 21.26
C ASP A 75 -13.06 -7.38 20.12
N PHE A 76 -14.39 -7.35 20.31
CA PHE A 76 -15.35 -7.65 19.25
C PHE A 76 -15.22 -6.67 18.07
N ALA A 77 -15.28 -5.36 18.33
CA ALA A 77 -15.18 -4.33 17.29
C ALA A 77 -13.85 -4.39 16.54
N THR A 78 -12.74 -4.62 17.26
CA THR A 78 -11.41 -4.74 16.66
C THR A 78 -11.35 -5.96 15.75
N LYS A 79 -11.83 -7.12 16.20
CA LYS A 79 -11.88 -8.35 15.40
C LYS A 79 -12.70 -8.16 14.12
N GLU A 80 -13.88 -7.56 14.21
CA GLU A 80 -14.72 -7.27 13.03
C GLU A 80 -14.01 -6.29 12.07
N GLY A 81 -13.30 -5.29 12.59
CA GLY A 81 -12.49 -4.38 11.80
C GLY A 81 -11.36 -5.08 11.03
N PHE A 82 -10.62 -5.98 11.69
CA PHE A 82 -9.58 -6.78 11.03
C PHE A 82 -10.17 -7.77 10.03
N ALA A 83 -11.30 -8.40 10.33
CA ALA A 83 -12.01 -9.28 9.40
C ALA A 83 -12.44 -8.52 8.13
N ALA A 84 -13.02 -7.33 8.27
CA ALA A 84 -13.38 -6.47 7.14
C ALA A 84 -12.15 -6.04 6.31
N MET A 85 -11.06 -5.67 6.98
CA MET A 85 -9.81 -5.30 6.31
C MET A 85 -9.18 -6.47 5.53
N ASN A 86 -9.22 -7.68 6.10
CA ASN A 86 -8.73 -8.90 5.43
C ASN A 86 -9.62 -9.26 4.24
N LEU A 87 -10.94 -9.15 4.38
CA LEU A 87 -11.89 -9.37 3.28
C LEU A 87 -11.66 -8.37 2.13
N TYR A 88 -11.48 -7.09 2.46
CA TYR A 88 -11.16 -6.06 1.47
C TYR A 88 -9.87 -6.39 0.72
N THR A 89 -8.80 -6.70 1.45
CA THR A 89 -7.47 -6.96 0.87
C THR A 89 -7.48 -8.21 -0.01
N SER A 90 -8.10 -9.29 0.45
CA SER A 90 -8.25 -10.53 -0.33
C SER A 90 -9.11 -10.33 -1.58
N THR A 91 -10.21 -9.60 -1.48
CA THR A 91 -11.05 -9.25 -2.63
C THR A 91 -10.25 -8.45 -3.66
N LEU A 92 -9.51 -7.43 -3.21
CA LEU A 92 -8.70 -6.59 -4.08
C LEU A 92 -7.62 -7.39 -4.84
N LYS A 93 -6.94 -8.31 -4.16
CA LYS A 93 -5.96 -9.21 -4.77
C LYS A 93 -6.58 -10.21 -5.74
N ASN A 94 -7.76 -10.74 -5.41
CA ASN A 94 -8.48 -11.65 -6.30
C ASN A 94 -8.92 -10.95 -7.58
N GLU A 95 -9.40 -9.70 -7.50
CA GLU A 95 -9.70 -8.91 -8.69
C GLU A 95 -8.43 -8.58 -9.50
N GLY A 96 -7.32 -8.25 -8.83
CA GLY A 96 -6.03 -8.07 -9.48
C GLY A 96 -5.56 -9.33 -10.23
N ALA A 97 -5.70 -10.51 -9.63
CA ALA A 97 -5.37 -11.79 -10.27
C ALA A 97 -6.20 -12.02 -11.54
N LYS A 98 -7.51 -11.76 -11.50
CA LYS A 98 -8.39 -11.89 -12.68
C LYS A 98 -7.94 -10.98 -13.81
N VAL A 99 -7.63 -9.72 -13.51
CA VAL A 99 -7.13 -8.77 -14.52
C VAL A 99 -5.81 -9.25 -15.10
N LEU A 100 -4.85 -9.64 -14.27
CA LEU A 100 -3.53 -10.10 -14.71
C LEU A 100 -3.62 -11.36 -15.59
N ASN A 101 -4.49 -12.31 -15.25
CA ASN A 101 -4.75 -13.49 -16.06
C ASN A 101 -5.38 -13.12 -17.41
N ASP A 102 -6.37 -12.22 -17.44
CA ASP A 102 -7.00 -11.75 -18.70
C ASP A 102 -5.97 -11.11 -19.65
N LEU A 103 -4.99 -10.37 -19.10
CA LEU A 103 -3.91 -9.76 -19.89
C LEU A 103 -3.09 -10.82 -20.63
N VAL A 104 -2.74 -11.92 -19.96
CA VAL A 104 -1.95 -13.01 -20.53
C VAL A 104 -2.79 -13.83 -21.52
N GLU A 105 -4.00 -14.24 -21.12
CA GLU A 105 -4.90 -15.07 -21.94
C GLU A 105 -5.28 -14.39 -23.26
N ASN A 106 -5.47 -13.07 -23.25
CA ASN A 106 -5.89 -12.30 -24.42
C ASN A 106 -4.76 -11.47 -25.05
N ASN A 107 -3.52 -11.64 -24.59
CA ASN A 107 -2.35 -10.88 -25.05
C ASN A 107 -2.59 -9.35 -25.08
N LYS A 108 -3.17 -8.82 -24.01
CA LYS A 108 -3.39 -7.37 -23.80
C LYS A 108 -2.28 -6.79 -22.93
N ILE A 109 -2.13 -5.47 -22.93
CA ILE A 109 -1.24 -4.78 -22.00
C ILE A 109 -2.08 -4.16 -20.88
N GLY A 110 -1.60 -4.25 -19.65
CA GLY A 110 -2.14 -3.56 -18.50
C GLY A 110 -1.12 -2.60 -17.91
N VAL A 111 -1.62 -1.65 -17.12
CA VAL A 111 -0.81 -0.63 -16.45
C VAL A 111 -0.80 -0.92 -14.96
N LEU A 112 0.39 -1.16 -14.41
CA LEU A 112 0.62 -1.23 -12.98
C LEU A 112 1.02 0.16 -12.45
N VAL A 113 0.17 0.72 -11.59
CA VAL A 113 0.46 1.99 -10.91
C VAL A 113 1.20 1.68 -9.61
N ILE A 114 2.50 1.95 -9.62
CA ILE A 114 3.36 1.90 -8.45
C ILE A 114 3.33 3.26 -7.75
N GLY A 115 2.61 3.33 -6.62
CA GLY A 115 2.44 4.58 -5.89
C GLY A 115 1.97 4.36 -4.47
N ARG A 116 1.67 5.44 -3.75
CA ARG A 116 1.07 5.36 -2.41
C ARG A 116 -0.45 5.20 -2.53
N ASN A 117 -1.07 4.59 -1.51
CA ASN A 117 -2.52 4.28 -1.49
C ASN A 117 -3.42 5.50 -1.70
N TYR A 118 -2.97 6.70 -1.35
CA TYR A 118 -3.72 7.94 -1.56
C TYR A 118 -3.77 8.38 -3.03
N HIS A 119 -2.94 7.83 -3.94
CA HIS A 119 -3.11 8.10 -5.38
C HIS A 119 -4.37 7.47 -5.96
N ASN A 120 -5.03 6.56 -5.22
CA ASN A 120 -6.34 6.01 -5.57
C ASN A 120 -7.50 6.79 -4.92
N ASP A 121 -7.23 7.81 -4.10
CA ASP A 121 -8.26 8.66 -3.49
C ASP A 121 -8.78 9.66 -4.53
N THR A 122 -10.08 9.68 -4.79
CA THR A 122 -10.70 10.53 -5.82
C THR A 122 -10.61 12.03 -5.54
N GLY A 123 -10.34 12.42 -4.29
CA GLY A 123 -10.07 13.80 -3.91
C GLY A 123 -8.61 14.22 -4.09
N LEU A 124 -7.70 13.27 -4.33
CA LEU A 124 -6.26 13.50 -4.50
C LEU A 124 -5.73 13.07 -5.87
N ASN A 125 -6.32 12.05 -6.49
CA ASN A 125 -5.94 11.62 -7.84
C ASN A 125 -6.25 12.74 -8.84
N HIS A 126 -5.46 12.80 -9.90
CA HIS A 126 -5.60 13.80 -10.96
C HIS A 126 -6.19 13.20 -12.25
N GLY A 127 -6.92 12.09 -12.16
CA GLY A 127 -7.51 11.43 -13.33
C GLY A 127 -6.53 10.56 -14.14
N ILE A 128 -5.29 10.36 -13.69
CA ILE A 128 -4.27 9.63 -14.46
C ILE A 128 -4.72 8.19 -14.77
N PRO A 129 -5.20 7.37 -13.81
CA PRO A 129 -5.72 6.04 -14.12
C PRO A 129 -6.86 6.05 -15.15
N GLU A 130 -7.76 7.05 -15.08
CA GLU A 130 -8.94 7.17 -15.92
C GLU A 130 -8.56 7.42 -17.39
N GLU A 131 -7.52 8.20 -17.66
CA GLU A 131 -7.00 8.41 -19.02
C GLU A 131 -6.53 7.09 -19.68
N PHE A 132 -5.86 6.21 -18.93
CA PHE A 132 -5.46 4.89 -19.45
C PHE A 132 -6.67 3.98 -19.69
N GLN A 133 -7.67 4.05 -18.82
CA GLN A 133 -8.91 3.28 -18.99
C GLN A 133 -9.70 3.73 -20.22
N ILE A 134 -9.72 5.02 -20.56
CA ILE A 134 -10.31 5.54 -21.80
C ILE A 134 -9.62 4.94 -23.04
N LEU A 135 -8.31 4.70 -22.95
CA LEU A 135 -7.52 4.04 -23.99
C LEU A 135 -7.64 2.50 -23.95
N ASN A 136 -8.56 1.95 -23.14
CA ASN A 136 -8.80 0.52 -22.93
C ASN A 136 -7.62 -0.26 -22.31
N PHE A 137 -6.73 0.41 -21.57
CA PHE A 137 -5.74 -0.27 -20.74
C PHE A 137 -6.33 -0.53 -19.35
N PRO A 138 -6.41 -1.81 -18.90
CA PRO A 138 -6.70 -2.10 -17.51
C PRO A 138 -5.63 -1.48 -16.61
N VAL A 139 -6.06 -0.82 -15.54
CA VAL A 139 -5.16 -0.20 -14.55
C VAL A 139 -5.29 -0.93 -13.22
N ILE A 140 -4.17 -1.37 -12.66
CA ILE A 140 -4.09 -2.07 -11.38
C ILE A 140 -3.15 -1.33 -10.42
N GLY A 141 -3.47 -1.33 -9.14
CA GLY A 141 -2.65 -0.73 -8.09
C GLY A 141 -1.73 -1.76 -7.43
N ILE A 142 -0.68 -1.29 -6.75
CA ILE A 142 0.26 -2.19 -6.06
C ILE A 142 -0.41 -3.09 -5.00
N GLU A 143 -1.44 -2.62 -4.31
CA GLU A 143 -2.14 -3.40 -3.27
C GLU A 143 -3.05 -4.51 -3.86
N SER A 144 -3.35 -4.44 -5.17
CA SER A 144 -4.09 -5.51 -5.87
C SER A 144 -3.20 -6.60 -6.43
N LEU A 145 -1.87 -6.48 -6.35
CA LEU A 145 -0.98 -7.54 -6.78
C LEU A 145 -1.18 -8.79 -5.92
N PRO A 146 -1.43 -9.97 -6.54
CA PRO A 146 -1.53 -11.22 -5.80
C PRO A 146 -0.17 -11.58 -5.19
N ASP A 147 -0.20 -12.24 -4.05
CA ASP A 147 0.99 -12.70 -3.32
C ASP A 147 0.92 -14.18 -2.94
N ASN A 148 0.14 -14.96 -3.72
CA ASN A 148 0.04 -16.40 -3.59
C ASN A 148 1.02 -17.11 -4.54
N ASP A 149 1.32 -18.37 -4.22
CA ASP A 149 2.27 -19.17 -5.00
C ASP A 149 1.81 -19.38 -6.45
N GLU A 150 0.50 -19.50 -6.69
CA GLU A 150 -0.08 -19.66 -8.03
C GLU A 150 0.32 -18.52 -8.98
N PHE A 151 0.30 -17.28 -8.48
CA PHE A 151 0.73 -16.11 -9.24
C PHE A 151 2.26 -15.96 -9.28
N LEU A 152 2.94 -16.21 -8.15
CA LEU A 152 4.36 -15.87 -8.01
C LEU A 152 5.31 -16.92 -8.58
N GLU A 153 5.06 -18.22 -8.40
CA GLU A 153 5.97 -19.28 -8.87
C GLU A 153 6.26 -19.15 -10.38
N PRO A 154 5.28 -18.95 -11.29
CA PRO A 154 5.56 -18.79 -12.71
C PRO A 154 6.49 -17.61 -13.04
N LEU A 155 6.38 -16.51 -12.30
CA LEU A 155 7.16 -15.29 -12.49
C LEU A 155 8.59 -15.43 -11.95
N PHE A 156 8.76 -16.14 -10.83
CA PHE A 156 10.03 -16.28 -10.13
C PHE A 156 10.70 -17.64 -10.30
N ARG A 157 10.17 -18.56 -11.13
CA ARG A 157 10.69 -19.94 -11.31
C ARG A 157 12.17 -20.05 -11.67
N HIS A 158 12.70 -19.04 -12.37
CA HIS A 158 14.10 -19.00 -12.81
C HIS A 158 15.01 -18.29 -11.81
N ASP A 159 14.43 -17.77 -10.72
CA ASP A 159 15.16 -17.15 -9.63
C ASP A 159 15.65 -18.24 -8.67
N ALA A 160 16.94 -18.59 -8.78
CA ALA A 160 17.57 -19.60 -7.93
C ALA A 160 17.46 -19.28 -6.42
N SER A 161 17.19 -18.02 -6.07
CA SER A 161 17.08 -17.57 -4.68
C SER A 161 15.65 -17.53 -4.15
N LYS A 162 14.62 -17.84 -4.97
CA LYS A 162 13.19 -17.83 -4.59
C LYS A 162 12.79 -16.57 -3.80
N LEU A 163 13.26 -15.40 -4.26
CA LEU A 163 12.99 -14.10 -3.63
C LEU A 163 11.66 -13.50 -4.13
N ASP A 164 10.61 -14.32 -4.16
CA ASP A 164 9.28 -13.99 -4.66
C ASP A 164 8.53 -13.00 -3.77
N LEU A 165 8.81 -13.01 -2.46
CA LEU A 165 8.30 -12.08 -1.45
C LEU A 165 9.44 -11.43 -0.66
N ASP A 166 10.64 -11.31 -1.26
CA ASP A 166 11.80 -10.67 -0.64
C ASP A 166 12.39 -9.61 -1.57
N VAL A 167 12.85 -8.52 -0.97
CA VAL A 167 13.45 -7.36 -1.66
C VAL A 167 14.87 -7.06 -1.18
N LYS A 168 15.45 -7.86 -0.28
CA LYS A 168 16.78 -7.60 0.31
C LYS A 168 17.92 -7.58 -0.70
N ASP A 169 17.76 -8.27 -1.82
CA ASP A 169 18.68 -8.28 -2.95
C ASP A 169 18.82 -6.88 -3.59
N VAL A 170 17.76 -6.08 -3.54
CA VAL A 170 17.72 -4.72 -4.11
C VAL A 170 17.76 -3.65 -3.01
N TRP A 171 17.04 -3.88 -1.91
CA TRP A 171 16.73 -2.89 -0.89
C TRP A 171 17.03 -3.41 0.52
N VAL A 172 18.28 -3.24 0.94
CA VAL A 172 18.77 -3.74 2.24
C VAL A 172 18.11 -3.02 3.42
N ARG A 173 17.82 -1.71 3.31
CA ARG A 173 17.21 -0.90 4.37
C ARG A 173 15.68 -0.90 4.27
N ASN A 174 15.09 -2.09 4.34
CA ASN A 174 13.67 -2.34 4.11
C ASN A 174 12.78 -2.17 5.37
N PHE A 175 12.86 -1.03 6.06
CA PHE A 175 12.05 -0.74 7.27
C PHE A 175 10.68 -0.10 7.00
N ASN A 176 10.49 0.48 5.80
CA ASN A 176 9.26 1.15 5.40
C ASN A 176 8.40 0.23 4.52
N ARG A 177 7.18 -0.06 4.96
CA ARG A 177 6.25 -0.93 4.23
C ARG A 177 6.07 -0.50 2.77
N ASN A 178 5.70 0.76 2.56
CA ASN A 178 5.23 1.22 1.25
C ASN A 178 6.38 1.17 0.25
N THR A 179 7.57 1.61 0.65
CA THR A 179 8.78 1.47 -0.16
C THR A 179 9.07 0.01 -0.50
N ASN A 180 8.96 -0.90 0.47
CA ASN A 180 9.19 -2.32 0.22
C ASN A 180 8.20 -2.88 -0.82
N ILE A 181 6.91 -2.56 -0.70
CA ILE A 181 5.87 -2.98 -1.64
C ILE A 181 6.11 -2.38 -3.03
N LYS A 182 6.51 -1.11 -3.14
CA LYS A 182 6.86 -0.49 -4.44
C LYS A 182 7.98 -1.25 -5.15
N ILE A 183 9.06 -1.58 -4.43
CA ILE A 183 10.21 -2.30 -4.99
C ILE A 183 9.83 -3.73 -5.37
N TRP A 184 9.05 -4.41 -4.54
CA TRP A 184 8.53 -5.73 -4.87
C TRP A 184 7.63 -5.71 -6.09
N ALA A 185 6.73 -4.73 -6.20
CA ALA A 185 5.85 -4.56 -7.35
C ALA A 185 6.64 -4.34 -8.65
N ALA A 186 7.75 -3.59 -8.60
CA ALA A 186 8.65 -3.45 -9.74
C ALA A 186 9.32 -4.80 -10.12
N LYS A 187 9.73 -5.62 -9.13
CA LYS A 187 10.26 -6.97 -9.40
C LYS A 187 9.22 -7.88 -10.06
N VAL A 188 7.95 -7.78 -9.66
CA VAL A 188 6.82 -8.51 -10.27
C VAL A 188 6.59 -8.03 -11.70
N ALA A 189 6.49 -6.72 -11.92
CA ALA A 189 6.28 -6.15 -13.25
C ALA A 189 7.38 -6.53 -14.24
N ALA A 190 8.65 -6.47 -13.80
CA ALA A 190 9.82 -6.87 -14.59
C ALA A 190 9.81 -8.34 -15.05
N ARG A 191 8.95 -9.18 -14.45
CA ARG A 191 8.81 -10.61 -14.77
C ARG A 191 7.49 -10.92 -15.47
N HIS A 192 6.54 -9.99 -15.46
CA HIS A 192 5.22 -10.19 -16.04
C HIS A 192 5.21 -9.75 -17.52
N PRO A 193 4.79 -10.61 -18.46
CA PRO A 193 4.93 -10.34 -19.90
C PRO A 193 4.06 -9.19 -20.43
N ASN A 194 3.01 -8.82 -19.70
CA ASN A 194 1.95 -7.95 -20.19
C ASN A 194 1.75 -6.66 -19.35
N LEU A 195 2.74 -6.24 -18.56
CA LEU A 195 2.65 -5.03 -17.75
C LEU A 195 3.53 -3.90 -18.27
N ALA A 196 2.97 -2.69 -18.27
CA ALA A 196 3.70 -1.43 -18.25
C ALA A 196 3.56 -0.79 -16.86
N VAL A 197 4.53 0.00 -16.44
CA VAL A 197 4.57 0.59 -15.10
C VAL A 197 4.43 2.11 -15.16
N ILE A 198 3.63 2.65 -14.25
CA ILE A 198 3.62 4.06 -13.90
C ILE A 198 4.10 4.18 -12.46
N ASP A 199 5.26 4.80 -12.24
CA ASP A 199 5.71 5.17 -10.90
C ASP A 199 5.18 6.57 -10.57
N LEU A 200 4.12 6.61 -9.76
CA LEU A 200 3.60 7.85 -9.18
C LEU A 200 4.31 8.08 -7.85
N SER A 201 5.15 9.11 -7.79
CA SER A 201 5.84 9.43 -6.55
C SER A 201 5.71 10.91 -6.22
N SER A 202 5.07 11.16 -5.10
CA SER A 202 4.82 12.50 -4.61
C SER A 202 6.10 13.20 -4.18
N PHE A 203 6.38 14.35 -4.80
CA PHE A 203 7.37 15.31 -4.32
C PHE A 203 7.20 15.52 -2.81
N LYS A 204 8.28 15.32 -2.05
CA LYS A 204 8.41 15.41 -0.57
C LYS A 204 8.31 14.11 0.23
N CYS A 205 8.11 12.93 -0.38
CA CYS A 205 8.36 11.68 0.35
C CYS A 205 9.86 11.35 0.33
N GLY A 206 10.63 11.82 1.33
CA GLY A 206 12.09 11.61 1.39
C GLY A 206 12.53 10.14 1.37
N HIS A 207 11.63 9.21 1.73
CA HIS A 207 11.88 7.77 1.64
C HIS A 207 11.71 7.19 0.22
N ASP A 208 10.97 7.86 -0.66
CA ASP A 208 10.75 7.41 -2.03
C ASP A 208 11.81 7.96 -3.00
N ALA A 209 12.44 9.09 -2.68
CA ALA A 209 13.55 9.66 -3.45
C ALA A 209 14.67 8.68 -3.83
N PRO A 210 15.18 7.81 -2.91
CA PRO A 210 16.18 6.82 -3.32
C PRO A 210 15.59 5.70 -4.19
N THR A 211 14.29 5.40 -4.06
CA THR A 211 13.65 4.22 -4.67
C THR A 211 13.54 4.31 -6.18
N TYR A 212 13.43 5.53 -6.74
CA TYR A 212 13.35 5.74 -8.19
C TYR A 212 14.48 5.04 -8.92
N SER A 213 15.72 5.26 -8.49
CA SER A 213 16.89 4.68 -9.15
C SER A 213 16.96 3.16 -9.08
N TYR A 214 16.24 2.54 -8.14
CA TYR A 214 16.15 1.08 -8.04
C TYR A 214 15.01 0.55 -8.91
N ILE A 215 13.84 1.18 -8.88
CA ILE A 215 12.69 0.82 -9.71
C ILE A 215 13.05 0.96 -11.20
N ASP A 216 13.64 2.09 -11.57
CA ASP A 216 14.16 2.37 -12.92
C ASP A 216 15.10 1.27 -13.41
N LYS A 217 16.14 0.94 -12.63
CA LYS A 217 17.08 -0.15 -12.96
C LYS A 217 16.44 -1.53 -13.05
N ILE A 218 15.46 -1.85 -12.20
CA ILE A 218 14.74 -3.13 -12.26
C ILE A 218 13.99 -3.24 -13.59
N LEU A 219 13.27 -2.18 -13.97
CA LEU A 219 12.40 -2.19 -15.13
C LEU A 219 13.20 -2.08 -16.42
N ASP A 220 14.22 -1.23 -16.48
CA ASP A 220 15.16 -1.12 -17.59
C ASP A 220 15.85 -2.45 -17.90
N ALA A 221 16.29 -3.19 -16.88
CA ALA A 221 16.96 -4.48 -17.06
C ALA A 221 16.06 -5.56 -17.67
N SER A 222 14.74 -5.36 -17.63
CA SER A 222 13.73 -6.27 -18.18
C SER A 222 13.05 -5.72 -19.44
N GLU A 223 13.46 -4.52 -19.91
CA GLU A 223 12.81 -3.79 -21.00
C GLU A 223 11.30 -3.54 -20.74
N THR A 224 10.89 -3.50 -19.46
CA THR A 224 9.51 -3.21 -19.08
C THR A 224 9.22 -1.73 -19.26
N PRO A 225 8.19 -1.32 -20.02
CA PRO A 225 7.89 0.09 -20.23
C PRO A 225 7.62 0.82 -18.90
N LEU A 226 8.34 1.91 -18.65
CA LEU A 226 8.23 2.72 -17.43
C LEU A 226 7.90 4.17 -17.78
N PHE A 227 6.90 4.71 -17.09
CA PHE A 227 6.60 6.15 -17.03
C PHE A 227 6.75 6.63 -15.59
N VAL A 228 7.51 7.70 -15.37
CA VAL A 228 7.74 8.28 -14.04
C VAL A 228 7.04 9.64 -13.95
N SER A 229 6.27 9.86 -12.88
CA SER A 229 5.61 11.14 -12.58
C SER A 229 5.70 11.56 -11.12
#